data_AF-A0A7V0MAA8-F1
#
_entry.id   AF-A0A7V0MAA8-F1
#
_cell.length_a   1.000
_cell.length_b   1.000
_cell.length_c   1.000
_cell.angle_alpha   90.00
_cell.angle_beta   90.00
_cell.angle_gamma   90.00
#
_symmetry.space_group_name_H-M   'P 1'
#
loop_
_entity.id
_entity.type
_entity.pdbx_description
1 polymer ?
#
loop_
_entity_poly.entity_id
_entity_poly.type
_entity_poly.pdbx_seq_one_letter_code
_entity_poly.pdbx_strand_id
1 'polypeptide(L)' 'MPRLDERYILKIQLYASPEVEISKEDLLQDTRKKIKELVESLKDRNPQELKDEVYVDYEFCLCKRCRDVFAKRLALREFV' A
#
# COMPACT_ATOMS: atom_id res chain seq x y z
N MET A 1 32.77 6.16 -18.04
CA MET A 1 31.53 5.32 -18.02
C MET A 1 31.41 4.70 -16.63
N PRO A 2 30.32 4.91 -15.87
CA PRO A 2 30.16 4.30 -14.55
C PRO A 2 30.03 2.77 -14.71
N ARG A 3 30.71 2.00 -13.85
CA ARG A 3 30.72 0.53 -13.86
C ARG A 3 29.33 -0.04 -13.54
N LEU A 4 28.98 -1.15 -14.18
CA LEU A 4 27.68 -1.84 -14.11
C LEU A 4 27.34 -2.47 -12.74
N ASP A 5 28.22 -2.36 -11.74
CA ASP A 5 28.26 -3.26 -10.57
C ASP A 5 27.46 -2.84 -9.33
N GLU A 6 26.79 -1.70 -9.31
CA GLU A 6 26.01 -1.30 -8.12
C GLU A 6 24.62 -0.77 -8.49
N ARG A 7 23.77 -1.69 -8.97
CA ARG A 7 22.32 -1.48 -9.09
C ARG A 7 21.65 -1.95 -7.80
N TYR A 8 20.79 -1.10 -7.25
CA TYR A 8 20.01 -1.39 -6.05
C TYR A 8 18.54 -1.50 -6.45
N ILE A 9 17.84 -2.47 -5.88
CA ILE A 9 16.40 -2.60 -6.04
C ILE A 9 15.76 -2.07 -4.76
N LEU A 10 14.96 -1.01 -4.89
CA LEU A 10 14.15 -0.47 -3.81
C LEU A 10 12.72 -0.94 -4.00
N LYS A 11 12.21 -1.67 -3.01
CA LYS A 11 10.79 -2.07 -2.94
C LYS A 11 10.10 -1.23 -1.89
N ILE A 12 9.04 -0.53 -2.28
CA ILE A 12 8.18 0.23 -1.38
C ILE A 12 6.82 -0.45 -1.40
N GLN A 13 6.31 -0.77 -0.23
CA GLN A 13 4.99 -1.37 -0.06
C GLN A 13 4.17 -0.49 0.87
N LEU A 14 2.97 -0.14 0.44
CA LEU A 14 1.99 0.60 1.21
C LEU A 14 0.81 -0.34 1.45
N TYR A 15 0.38 -0.42 2.71
CA TYR A 15 -0.77 -1.21 3.14
C TYR A 15 -1.80 -0.27 3.75
N ALA A 16 -3.07 -0.54 3.51
CA ALA A 16 -4.13 0.03 4.32
C ALA A 16 -3.93 -0.39 5.78
N SER A 17 -3.94 0.59 6.69
CA SER A 17 -3.84 0.37 8.14
C SER A 17 -5.10 0.92 8.81
N PRO A 18 -6.27 0.26 8.64
CA PRO A 18 -7.49 0.72 9.29
C PRO A 18 -7.43 0.49 10.79
N GLU A 19 -7.83 1.50 11.57
CA GLU A 19 -8.12 1.34 12.99
C GLU A 19 -9.49 0.68 13.14
N VAL A 20 -9.52 -0.52 13.73
CA VAL A 20 -10.76 -1.29 13.91
C VAL A 20 -11.15 -1.25 15.38
N GLU A 21 -12.20 -0.49 15.70
CA GLU A 21 -12.88 -0.55 16.99
C GLU A 21 -14.23 -1.25 16.80
N ILE A 22 -14.44 -2.37 17.51
CA ILE A 22 -15.70 -3.13 17.45
C ILE A 22 -16.55 -2.72 18.65
N SER A 23 -17.70 -2.11 18.39
CA SER A 23 -18.65 -1.73 19.44
C SER A 23 -19.63 -2.87 19.78
N LYS A 24 -20.39 -2.70 20.87
CA LYS A 24 -21.47 -3.66 21.21
C LYS A 24 -22.62 -3.58 20.22
N GLU A 25 -22.87 -2.42 19.64
CA GLU A 25 -23.90 -2.25 18.61
C GLU A 25 -23.52 -3.00 17.33
N ASP A 26 -22.24 -3.07 16.98
CA ASP A 26 -21.75 -3.81 15.80
C ASP A 26 -22.04 -5.32 15.88
N LEU A 27 -21.98 -5.89 17.10
CA LEU A 27 -22.28 -7.31 17.34
C LEU A 27 -23.78 -7.64 17.17
N LEU A 28 -24.65 -6.65 17.30
CA LEU A 28 -26.09 -6.79 17.11
C LEU A 28 -26.52 -6.61 15.65
N GLN A 29 -25.63 -6.12 14.79
CA GLN A 29 -25.93 -5.91 13.38
C GLN A 29 -25.79 -7.20 12.57
N ASP A 30 -26.62 -7.34 11.53
CA ASP A 30 -26.48 -8.43 10.57
C ASP A 30 -25.27 -8.19 9.66
N THR A 31 -24.09 -8.56 10.16
CA THR A 31 -22.82 -8.41 9.43
C THR A 31 -22.82 -9.22 8.14
N ARG A 32 -23.58 -10.32 8.07
CA ARG A 32 -23.69 -11.13 6.84
C ARG A 32 -24.42 -10.37 5.75
N LYS A 33 -25.49 -9.65 6.11
CA LYS A 33 -26.20 -8.77 5.17
C LYS A 33 -25.29 -7.64 4.69
N LYS A 34 -24.57 -6.98 5.59
CA LYS A 34 -23.60 -5.93 5.23
C LYS A 34 -22.51 -6.42 4.27
N ILE A 35 -21.92 -7.58 4.53
CA ILE A 35 -20.88 -8.15 3.67
C ILE A 35 -21.46 -8.43 2.27
N LYS A 36 -22.69 -8.96 2.18
CA LYS A 36 -23.35 -9.19 0.89
C LYS A 36 -23.60 -7.89 0.12
N GLU A 37 -24.09 -6.86 0.79
CA GLU A 37 -24.33 -5.54 0.19
C GLU A 37 -23.02 -4.91 -0.30
N LEU A 38 -21.95 -5.02 0.49
CA LEU A 38 -20.61 -4.57 0.11
C LEU A 38 -20.12 -5.31 -1.14
N VAL A 39 -20.16 -6.64 -1.15
CA VAL A 39 -19.73 -7.46 -2.29
C VAL A 39 -20.51 -7.11 -3.55
N GLU A 40 -21.83 -6.91 -3.45
CA GLU A 40 -22.65 -6.54 -4.61
C GLU A 40 -22.29 -5.12 -5.11
N SER A 41 -22.02 -4.17 -4.21
CA SER A 41 -21.62 -2.81 -4.58
C SER A 41 -20.26 -2.72 -5.28
N LEU A 42 -19.37 -3.69 -5.04
CA LEU A 42 -18.02 -3.73 -5.62
C LEU A 42 -17.92 -4.65 -6.86
N LYS A 43 -19.00 -5.35 -7.21
CA LYS A 43 -19.00 -6.40 -8.25
C LYS A 43 -18.66 -5.89 -9.65
N ASP A 44 -19.04 -4.65 -9.96
CA ASP A 44 -18.79 -4.02 -11.25
C ASP A 44 -17.50 -3.17 -11.26
N ARG A 45 -16.81 -3.05 -10.13
CA ARG A 45 -15.54 -2.33 -10.05
C ARG A 45 -14.39 -3.17 -10.62
N ASN A 46 -13.39 -2.49 -11.15
CA ASN A 46 -12.20 -3.16 -11.67
C ASN A 46 -11.42 -3.81 -10.50
N PRO A 47 -11.09 -5.11 -10.57
CA PRO A 47 -10.31 -5.80 -9.54
C PRO A 47 -8.95 -5.17 -9.23
N GLN A 48 -8.33 -4.47 -10.18
CA GLN A 48 -7.06 -3.79 -9.97
C GLN A 48 -7.22 -2.52 -9.12
N GLU A 49 -8.25 -1.72 -9.41
CA GLU A 49 -8.55 -0.50 -8.64
C GLU A 49 -8.88 -0.85 -7.17
N LEU A 50 -9.62 -1.95 -6.96
CA LEU A 50 -9.91 -2.46 -5.62
C LEU A 50 -8.65 -2.89 -4.85
N LYS A 51 -7.62 -3.38 -5.54
CA LYS A 51 -6.35 -3.75 -4.92
C LYS A 51 -5.54 -2.51 -4.58
N ASP A 52 -5.49 -1.54 -5.48
CA ASP A 52 -4.74 -0.30 -5.29
C ASP A 52 -5.28 0.52 -4.10
N GLU A 53 -6.58 0.38 -3.77
CA GLU A 53 -7.19 0.97 -2.56
C GLU A 53 -6.66 0.38 -1.24
N VAL A 54 -6.19 -0.88 -1.24
CA VAL A 54 -5.74 -1.60 -0.02
C VAL A 54 -4.24 -1.85 0.03
N TYR A 55 -3.58 -1.90 -1.13
CA TYR A 55 -2.19 -2.27 -1.27
C TYR A 55 -1.58 -1.66 -2.53
N VAL A 56 -0.41 -1.03 -2.37
CA VAL A 56 0.37 -0.54 -3.50
C VAL A 56 1.82 -0.96 -3.35
N ASP A 57 2.39 -1.50 -4.41
CA ASP A 57 3.82 -1.78 -4.49
C ASP A 57 4.51 -1.01 -5.61
N TYR A 58 5.69 -0.50 -5.28
CA TYR A 58 6.58 0.12 -6.23
C TYR A 58 7.94 -0.55 -6.18
N GLU A 59 8.47 -0.86 -7.36
CA GLU A 59 9.84 -1.35 -7.52
C GLU A 59 10.66 -0.34 -8.35
N PHE A 60 11.74 0.15 -7.76
CA PHE A 60 12.66 1.08 -8.41
C PHE A 60 14.04 0.46 -8.55
N CYS A 61 14.65 0.60 -9.72
CA CYS A 61 16.07 0.31 -9.92
C CYS A 61 16.89 1.60 -9.76
N LEU A 62 17.70 1.65 -8.71
CA LEU A 62 18.50 2.82 -8.34
C LEU A 62 19.99 2.58 -8.59
N CYS A 63 20.70 3.60 -9.06
CA CYS A 63 22.16 3.62 -8.96
C CYS A 63 22.60 3.99 -7.54
N LYS A 64 23.88 3.78 -7.20
CA LYS A 64 24.48 4.15 -5.89
C LYS A 64 24.11 5.56 -5.43
N ARG A 65 24.26 6.56 -6.31
CA ARG A 65 23.94 7.97 -5.98
C ARG A 65 22.46 8.16 -5.62
N CYS A 66 21.53 7.57 -6.39
CA CYS A 66 20.10 7.68 -6.11
C CYS A 66 19.73 6.95 -4.82
N ARG A 67 20.33 5.78 -4.56
CA ARG A 67 20.15 5.03 -3.31
C ARG A 67 20.57 5.84 -2.09
N ASP A 68 21.73 6.49 -2.13
CA ASP A 68 22.25 7.27 -0.99
C ASP A 68 21.39 8.51 -0.70
N VAL A 69 20.91 9.19 -1.74
CA VAL A 69 19.98 10.33 -1.59
C VAL A 69 18.65 9.86 -1.00
N PHE A 70 18.08 8.77 -1.54
CA PHE A 70 16.80 8.25 -1.06
C PHE A 70 16.90 7.79 0.39
N ALA A 71 17.95 7.04 0.74
CA ALA A 71 18.21 6.59 2.12
C ALA A 71 18.34 7.77 3.09
N LYS A 72 19.01 8.85 2.70
CA LYS A 72 19.14 10.06 3.53
C LYS A 72 17.79 10.74 3.76
N ARG A 73 16.95 10.87 2.73
CA ARG A 73 15.61 11.47 2.84
C ARG A 73 14.69 10.64 3.72
N LEU A 74 14.71 9.31 3.55
CA LEU A 74 13.99 8.37 4.41
C LEU A 74 14.39 8.51 5.88
N ALA A 75 15.71 8.60 6.16
CA ALA A 75 16.21 8.76 7.52
C ALA A 75 15.74 10.06 8.20
N LEU A 76 15.53 11.11 7.40
CA LEU A 76 15.03 12.41 7.86
C LEU A 76 13.49 12.47 7.92
N ARG A 77 12.77 11.42 7.51
CA ARG A 77 11.31 11.37 7.39
C ARG A 77 10.73 12.48 6.51
N GLU A 78 11.49 12.94 5.52
CA GLU A 78 11.03 13.91 4.53
C GLU A 78 10.19 13.19 3.47
N PHE A 79 8.91 12.99 3.77
CA PHE A 79 7.89 12.53 2.84
C PHE A 79 6.80 13.59 2.77
N VAL A 80 7.02 14.62 1.94
CA VAL A 80 6.00 15.62 1.60
C VAL A 80 5.93 15.70 0.09
#